data_AF-A0AAW7FL89-F1
#
_entry.id   AF-A0AAW7FL89-F1
#
_cell.length_a   1.000
_cell.length_b   1.000
_cell.length_c   1.000
_cell.angle_alpha   90.00
_cell.angle_beta   90.00
_cell.angle_gamma   90.00
#
_symmetry.space_group_name_H-M   'P 1'
#
loop_
_entity.id
_entity.type
_entity.pdbx_description
1 polymer ?
#
loop_
_entity_poly.entity_id
_entity_poly.type
_entity_poly.pdbx_seq_one_letter_code
_entity_poly.pdbx_strand_id
1 'polypeptide(L)'
;MMAKIEINRITNANIYLDGANLLGRAEEVKLPDVSMTMQEHKALGMVGKVELPAGFDKLEGEIKWNSFYRDAMLSAANPYKSLALQCRSSVQRYSSQGLIDEVPLVTFLTIMFKKNPLGTFKQHENAEFSSSFTCTYIKQVMDGEELLELDYLANIFRVGGVDQLTDYRINIGG
;
A
#
# COMPACT_ATOMS: atom_id res chain seq x y z
N MET A 1 -29.11 11.66 -18.64
CA MET A 1 -29.31 10.57 -17.66
C MET A 1 -28.61 11.04 -16.38
N MET A 2 -29.34 11.33 -15.29
CA MET A 2 -28.72 11.83 -14.05
C MET A 2 -27.77 10.76 -13.49
N ALA A 3 -26.54 11.14 -13.17
CA ALA A 3 -25.62 10.29 -12.44
C ALA A 3 -26.28 9.91 -11.11
N LYS A 4 -26.67 8.63 -10.97
CA LYS A 4 -27.12 8.11 -9.67
C LYS A 4 -25.90 8.15 -8.75
N ILE A 5 -26.03 8.74 -7.58
CA ILE A 5 -24.97 8.76 -6.57
C ILE A 5 -24.74 7.31 -6.13
N GLU A 6 -23.53 6.81 -6.37
CA GLU A 6 -23.03 5.54 -5.86
C GLU A 6 -22.05 5.85 -4.73
N ILE A 7 -22.23 5.24 -3.56
CA ILE A 7 -21.38 5.46 -2.38
C ILE A 7 -20.61 4.19 -2.11
N ASN A 8 -19.28 4.27 -2.18
CA ASN A 8 -18.38 3.18 -1.81
C ASN A 8 -17.93 3.36 -0.37
N ARG A 9 -18.01 2.29 0.43
CA ARG A 9 -17.61 2.29 1.83
C ARG A 9 -16.80 1.05 2.16
N ILE A 10 -15.66 1.24 2.82
CA ILE A 10 -14.88 0.19 3.47
C ILE A 10 -14.96 0.43 4.96
N THR A 11 -15.36 -0.57 5.74
CA THR A 11 -15.51 -0.47 7.20
C THR A 11 -14.51 -1.33 7.96
N ASN A 12 -13.92 -2.31 7.30
CA ASN A 12 -13.01 -3.25 7.93
C ASN A 12 -12.01 -3.81 6.90
N ALA A 13 -10.85 -4.22 7.40
CA ALA A 13 -9.83 -4.89 6.64
C ALA A 13 -9.19 -6.00 7.50
N ASN A 14 -8.67 -7.02 6.84
CA ASN A 14 -7.84 -8.03 7.47
C ASN A 14 -6.47 -8.04 6.81
N ILE A 15 -5.43 -8.24 7.61
CA ILE A 15 -4.06 -8.34 7.12
C ILE A 15 -3.49 -9.74 7.33
N TYR A 16 -2.69 -10.17 6.37
CA TYR A 16 -1.94 -11.43 6.42
C TYR A 16 -0.46 -11.10 6.25
N LEU A 17 0.39 -11.71 7.06
CA LEU A 17 1.85 -11.56 6.97
C LEU A 17 2.48 -12.94 6.77
N ASP A 18 3.17 -13.17 5.66
CA ASP A 18 3.70 -14.49 5.25
C ASP A 18 2.62 -15.60 5.31
N GLY A 19 1.37 -15.27 4.99
CA GLY A 19 0.23 -16.19 5.07
C GLY A 19 -0.35 -16.40 6.48
N ALA A 20 0.30 -15.89 7.53
CA ALA A 20 -0.26 -15.87 8.86
C ALA A 20 -1.39 -14.82 8.95
N ASN A 21 -2.58 -15.26 9.33
CA ASN A 21 -3.72 -14.37 9.54
C ASN A 21 -3.53 -13.54 10.83
N LEU A 22 -3.64 -12.22 10.72
CA LEU A 22 -3.45 -11.29 11.83
C LEU A 22 -4.78 -10.64 12.28
N LEU A 23 -5.91 -11.25 11.93
CA LEU A 23 -7.24 -10.84 12.37
C LEU A 23 -7.27 -10.63 13.89
N GLY A 24 -7.69 -9.44 14.32
CA GLY A 24 -7.82 -9.06 15.73
C GLY A 24 -6.49 -8.75 16.44
N ARG A 25 -5.36 -8.79 15.73
CA ARG A 25 -4.01 -8.47 16.26
C ARG A 25 -3.51 -7.09 15.81
N ALA A 26 -3.86 -6.69 14.61
CA ALA A 26 -3.62 -5.34 14.12
C ALA A 26 -4.83 -4.45 14.42
N GLU A 27 -4.54 -3.26 14.95
CA GLU A 27 -5.54 -2.22 15.20
C GLU A 27 -5.71 -1.31 14.00
N GLU A 28 -4.58 -0.95 13.38
CA GLU A 28 -4.53 -0.04 12.24
C GLU A 28 -3.43 -0.49 11.28
N VAL A 29 -3.72 -0.43 9.98
CA VAL A 29 -2.71 -0.59 8.92
C VAL A 29 -2.74 0.64 8.03
N LYS A 30 -1.59 1.31 7.94
CA LYS A 30 -1.34 2.37 6.98
C LYS A 30 -0.58 1.78 5.79
N LEU A 31 -1.29 1.63 4.67
CA LEU A 31 -0.68 1.21 3.41
C LEU A 31 0.18 2.35 2.82
N PRO A 32 1.23 2.03 2.04
CA PRO A 32 2.05 3.05 1.40
C PRO A 32 1.29 3.88 0.37
N ASP A 33 1.59 5.18 0.34
CA ASP A 33 1.17 6.07 -0.73
C ASP A 33 2.13 5.93 -1.93
N VAL A 34 1.59 5.72 -3.13
CA VAL A 34 2.40 5.72 -4.35
C VAL A 34 2.52 7.17 -4.84
N SER A 35 3.62 7.82 -4.48
CA SER A 35 3.95 9.19 -4.88
C SER A 35 5.05 9.22 -5.93
N MET A 36 4.95 10.18 -6.85
CA MET A 36 5.99 10.46 -7.84
C MET A 36 6.90 11.59 -7.35
N THR A 37 8.19 11.42 -7.56
CA THR A 37 9.17 12.49 -7.36
C THR A 37 9.10 13.42 -8.58
N MET A 38 8.76 14.67 -8.35
CA MET A 38 8.73 15.69 -9.41
C MET A 38 10.06 16.44 -9.46
N GLN A 39 10.61 16.64 -10.65
CA GLN A 39 11.81 17.44 -10.87
C GLN A 39 11.48 18.69 -11.67
N GLU A 40 11.95 19.84 -11.17
CA GLU A 40 11.82 21.11 -11.86
C GLU A 40 12.70 21.11 -13.12
N HIS A 41 12.07 21.23 -14.29
CA HIS A 41 12.73 21.40 -15.58
C HIS A 41 12.68 22.86 -16.02
N LYS A 42 13.87 23.39 -16.34
CA LYS A 42 14.05 24.73 -16.92
C LYS A 42 15.11 24.67 -18.00
N ALA A 43 14.80 25.23 -19.17
CA ALA A 43 15.70 25.29 -20.31
C ALA A 43 15.74 26.71 -20.92
N LEU A 44 16.85 27.03 -21.59
CA LEU A 44 17.03 28.32 -22.25
C LEU A 44 16.00 28.48 -23.39
N GLY A 45 15.22 29.56 -23.33
CA GLY A 45 14.07 29.78 -24.24
C GLY A 45 12.69 29.44 -23.64
N MET A 46 12.63 28.88 -22.42
CA MET A 46 11.37 28.74 -21.67
C MET A 46 11.11 29.98 -20.82
N VAL A 47 9.85 30.45 -20.80
CA VAL A 47 9.40 31.61 -20.00
C VAL A 47 9.09 31.22 -18.53
N GLY A 48 8.98 29.93 -18.24
CA GLY A 48 8.64 29.41 -16.91
C GLY A 48 9.30 28.08 -16.60
N LYS A 49 9.09 27.62 -15.36
CA LYS A 49 9.52 26.31 -14.86
C LYS A 49 8.35 25.34 -14.95
N VAL A 50 8.62 24.09 -15.32
CA VAL A 50 7.62 23.01 -15.32
C VAL A 50 8.13 21.86 -14.45
N GLU A 51 7.24 21.19 -13.73
CA GLU A 51 7.57 20.00 -12.96
C GLU A 51 7.26 18.75 -13.80
N LEU A 52 8.25 17.88 -13.95
CA LEU A 52 8.12 16.62 -14.67
C LEU A 52 8.38 15.44 -13.74
N PRO A 53 7.67 14.32 -13.89
CA PRO A 53 7.91 13.12 -13.08
C PRO A 53 9.30 12.55 -13.37
N ALA A 54 10.08 12.33 -12.32
CA ALA A 54 11.47 11.85 -12.36
C ALA A 54 11.67 10.47 -11.71
N GLY A 55 10.59 9.83 -11.28
CA GLY A 55 10.60 8.52 -10.64
C GLY A 55 9.55 8.43 -9.54
N PHE A 56 9.61 7.39 -8.73
CA PHE A 56 8.75 7.20 -7.57
C PHE A 56 9.51 7.43 -6.27
N ASP A 57 8.79 7.85 -5.24
CA ASP A 57 9.35 7.96 -3.89
C ASP A 57 9.35 6.61 -3.17
N LYS A 58 9.97 6.54 -2.01
CA LYS A 58 9.98 5.33 -1.18
C LYS A 58 8.56 4.99 -0.73
N LEU A 59 8.15 3.75 -0.95
CA LEU A 59 6.92 3.23 -0.40
C LEU A 59 7.13 2.88 1.07
N GLU A 60 6.49 3.62 1.96
CA GLU A 60 6.55 3.41 3.41
C GLU A 60 5.15 3.26 4.00
N GLY A 61 5.01 2.31 4.92
CA GLY A 61 3.76 2.07 5.62
C GLY A 61 4.00 1.71 7.08
N GLU A 62 2.91 1.52 7.82
CA GLU A 62 2.95 1.26 9.26
C GLU A 62 1.85 0.29 9.67
N ILE A 63 2.16 -0.64 10.57
CA ILE A 63 1.16 -1.48 11.25
C ILE A 63 1.20 -1.15 12.73
N LYS A 64 0.03 -0.80 13.29
CA LYS A 64 -0.17 -0.68 14.74
C LYS A 64 -0.81 -1.96 15.27
N TRP A 65 -0.18 -2.53 16.30
CA TRP A 65 -0.63 -3.72 16.99
C TRP A 65 -1.25 -3.32 18.32
N ASN A 66 -2.41 -3.90 18.63
CA ASN A 66 -3.13 -3.66 19.88
C ASN A 66 -2.48 -4.36 21.10
N SER A 67 -1.51 -5.24 20.86
CA SER A 67 -0.79 -5.98 21.90
C SER A 67 0.52 -6.57 21.38
N PHE A 68 1.27 -7.22 22.28
CA PHE A 68 2.52 -7.89 21.95
C PHE A 68 2.25 -9.31 21.41
N TYR A 69 2.36 -9.47 20.10
CA TYR A 69 2.26 -10.78 19.45
C TYR A 69 3.64 -11.29 19.05
N ARG A 70 4.11 -12.35 19.70
CA ARG A 70 5.44 -12.92 19.49
C ARG A 70 5.78 -13.13 18.01
N ASP A 71 4.87 -13.69 17.22
CA ASP A 71 5.12 -14.01 15.81
C ASP A 71 5.24 -12.77 14.93
N ALA A 72 4.38 -11.76 15.18
CA ALA A 72 4.43 -10.48 14.46
C ALA A 72 5.70 -9.70 14.83
N MET A 73 6.07 -9.68 16.11
CA MET A 73 7.27 -9.00 16.60
C MET A 73 8.55 -9.69 16.14
N LEU A 74 8.58 -11.02 16.09
CA LEU A 74 9.72 -11.77 15.56
C LEU A 74 9.92 -11.50 14.07
N SER A 75 8.82 -11.37 13.32
CA SER A 75 8.86 -10.98 11.91
C SER A 75 9.34 -9.53 11.74
N ALA A 76 8.89 -8.61 12.60
CA ALA A 76 9.31 -7.20 12.60
C ALA A 76 10.75 -6.98 13.09
N ALA A 77 11.29 -7.90 13.88
CA ALA A 77 12.63 -7.80 14.44
C ALA A 77 13.76 -8.09 13.43
N ASN A 78 13.45 -8.71 12.28
CA ASN A 78 14.45 -9.01 11.26
C ASN A 78 14.34 -8.06 10.05
N PRO A 79 15.13 -6.98 10.00
CA PRO A 79 15.06 -5.99 8.91
C PRO A 79 15.63 -6.51 7.58
N TYR A 80 16.34 -7.65 7.58
CA TYR A 80 16.95 -8.23 6.38
C TYR A 80 16.02 -9.22 5.65
N LYS A 81 14.87 -9.54 6.25
CA LYS A 81 13.90 -10.46 5.65
C LYS A 81 12.77 -9.67 4.99
N SER A 82 12.55 -9.93 3.70
CA SER A 82 11.33 -9.50 3.02
C SER A 82 10.17 -10.43 3.38
N LEU A 83 8.99 -9.84 3.60
CA LEU A 83 7.77 -10.53 4.00
C LEU A 83 6.65 -10.17 3.04
N ALA A 84 5.77 -11.12 2.76
CA ALA A 84 4.56 -10.87 1.98
C ALA A 84 3.46 -10.34 2.91
N LEU A 85 3.08 -9.08 2.75
CA LEU A 85 1.93 -8.48 3.43
C LEU A 85 0.74 -8.45 2.46
N GLN A 86 -0.42 -8.95 2.89
CA GLN A 86 -1.67 -8.81 2.15
C GLN A 86 -2.68 -8.06 3.00
N CYS A 87 -3.29 -7.02 2.46
CA CYS A 87 -4.43 -6.33 3.07
C CYS A 87 -5.67 -6.64 2.24
N ARG A 88 -6.69 -7.22 2.87
CA ARG A 88 -7.98 -7.56 2.24
C ARG A 88 -9.08 -6.75 2.89
N SER A 89 -9.87 -6.07 2.08
CA SER A 89 -11.03 -5.28 2.53
C SER A 89 -12.25 -5.56 1.65
N SER A 90 -13.43 -5.28 2.20
CA SER A 90 -14.71 -5.39 1.48
C SER A 90 -15.22 -4.00 1.16
N VAL A 91 -15.41 -3.71 -0.13
CA VAL A 91 -15.97 -2.47 -0.63
C VAL A 91 -17.48 -2.65 -0.76
N GLN A 92 -18.23 -2.02 0.14
CA GLN A 92 -19.68 -1.99 0.10
C GLN A 92 -20.15 -0.86 -0.81
N ARG A 93 -20.88 -1.18 -1.88
CA ARG A 93 -21.39 -0.18 -2.84
C ARG A 93 -22.86 0.07 -2.58
N TYR A 94 -23.25 1.32 -2.40
CA TYR A 94 -24.62 1.72 -2.10
C TYR A 94 -25.20 2.61 -3.21
N SER A 95 -26.48 2.43 -3.50
CA SER A 95 -27.29 3.33 -4.32
C SER A 95 -28.36 4.02 -3.47
N SER A 96 -29.20 4.85 -4.10
CA SER A 96 -30.40 5.40 -3.48
C SER A 96 -31.39 4.33 -2.98
N GLN A 97 -31.25 3.06 -3.38
CA GLN A 97 -32.08 1.93 -2.95
C GLN A 97 -31.43 1.08 -1.85
N GLY A 98 -30.23 1.41 -1.38
CA GLY A 98 -29.48 0.63 -0.39
C GLY A 98 -28.25 -0.06 -0.97
N LEU A 99 -27.77 -1.11 -0.29
CA LEU A 99 -26.58 -1.88 -0.68
C LEU A 99 -26.84 -2.57 -2.03
N ILE A 100 -25.95 -2.33 -2.99
CA ILE A 100 -25.96 -2.93 -4.33
C ILE A 100 -25.27 -4.28 -4.27
N ASP A 101 -24.00 -4.27 -3.86
CA ASP A 101 -23.14 -5.44 -3.74
C ASP A 101 -21.93 -5.14 -2.84
N GLU A 102 -21.11 -6.17 -2.65
CA GLU A 102 -19.85 -6.11 -1.91
C GLU A 102 -18.74 -6.70 -2.78
N VAL A 103 -17.67 -5.93 -2.97
CA VAL A 103 -16.58 -6.26 -3.88
C VAL A 103 -15.28 -6.39 -3.10
N PRO A 104 -14.47 -7.44 -3.31
CA PRO A 104 -13.19 -7.57 -2.65
C PRO A 104 -12.16 -6.57 -3.20
N LEU A 105 -11.47 -5.88 -2.29
CA LEU A 105 -10.27 -5.10 -2.58
C LEU A 105 -9.09 -5.74 -1.87
N VAL A 106 -8.09 -6.16 -2.63
CA VAL A 106 -6.88 -6.81 -2.11
C VAL A 106 -5.65 -6.04 -2.53
N THR A 107 -4.85 -5.63 -1.55
CA THR A 107 -3.53 -5.06 -1.76
C THR A 107 -2.47 -6.07 -1.35
N PHE A 108 -1.61 -6.45 -2.29
CA PHE A 108 -0.44 -7.30 -2.08
C PHE A 108 0.79 -6.41 -1.97
N LEU A 109 1.64 -6.68 -0.97
CA LEU A 109 2.88 -5.94 -0.75
C LEU A 109 4.02 -6.90 -0.43
N THR A 110 5.22 -6.58 -0.90
CA THR A 110 6.47 -7.15 -0.41
C THR A 110 7.16 -6.11 0.46
N ILE A 111 7.27 -6.40 1.76
CA ILE A 111 7.70 -5.43 2.76
C ILE A 111 8.94 -5.87 3.52
N MET A 112 9.71 -4.91 4.02
CA MET A 112 10.74 -5.12 5.03
C MET A 112 10.50 -4.15 6.18
N PHE A 113 10.49 -4.67 7.41
CA PHE A 113 10.32 -3.82 8.59
C PHE A 113 11.58 -2.97 8.82
N LYS A 114 11.35 -1.67 9.07
CA LYS A 114 12.39 -0.67 9.36
C LYS A 114 12.60 -0.49 10.85
N LYS A 115 11.54 -0.70 11.63
CA LYS A 115 11.54 -0.44 13.07
C LYS A 115 10.92 -1.62 13.81
N ASN A 116 11.64 -2.08 14.82
CA ASN A 116 11.13 -3.01 15.81
C ASN A 116 10.55 -2.22 17.01
N PRO A 117 9.23 -2.21 17.22
CA PRO A 117 8.65 -1.48 18.36
C PRO A 117 8.92 -2.19 19.68
N LEU A 118 9.49 -1.45 20.64
CA LEU A 118 9.58 -1.87 22.03
C LEU A 118 8.35 -1.47 22.86
N GLY A 119 7.40 -0.75 22.24
CA GLY A 119 6.14 -0.34 22.83
C GLY A 119 6.24 0.94 23.67
N THR A 120 5.07 1.52 23.95
CA THR A 120 4.91 2.60 24.93
C THR A 120 4.04 2.07 26.08
N PHE A 121 4.46 2.26 27.33
CA PHE A 121 3.76 1.76 28.51
C PHE A 121 3.30 2.92 29.39
N LYS A 122 2.02 2.92 29.75
CA LYS A 122 1.44 3.85 30.72
C LYS A 122 0.53 3.09 31.67
N GLN A 123 0.44 3.56 32.91
CA GLN A 123 -0.43 2.96 33.92
C GLN A 123 -1.90 3.07 33.46
N HIS A 124 -2.64 1.96 33.48
CA HIS A 124 -4.05 1.87 33.05
C HIS A 124 -4.35 2.04 31.56
N GLU A 125 -3.35 2.14 30.68
CA GLU A 125 -3.53 2.12 29.22
C GLU A 125 -2.95 0.82 28.63
N ASN A 126 -3.54 0.34 27.52
CA ASN A 126 -2.96 -0.77 26.77
C ASN A 126 -1.65 -0.33 26.12
N ALA A 127 -0.67 -1.24 26.06
CA ALA A 127 0.58 -0.97 25.36
C ALA A 127 0.37 -1.09 23.84
N GLU A 128 0.72 -0.04 23.12
CA GLU A 128 0.67 -0.01 21.65
C GLU A 128 2.06 -0.28 21.07
N PHE A 129 2.09 -1.06 19.99
CA PHE A 129 3.32 -1.36 19.26
C PHE A 129 3.15 -0.94 17.80
N SER A 130 4.04 -0.06 17.30
CA SER A 130 4.00 0.43 15.91
C SER A 130 5.22 -0.04 15.13
N SER A 131 4.99 -0.85 14.09
CA SER A 131 6.04 -1.36 13.19
C SER A 131 5.97 -0.65 11.84
N SER A 132 6.96 0.21 11.56
CA SER A 132 7.09 0.82 10.24
C SER A 132 7.80 -0.13 9.28
N PHE A 133 7.38 -0.12 8.02
CA PHE A 133 7.94 -0.95 6.97
C PHE A 133 8.17 -0.15 5.69
N THR A 134 9.11 -0.64 4.88
CA THR A 134 9.31 -0.21 3.50
C THR A 134 8.76 -1.26 2.56
N CYS A 135 8.33 -0.84 1.39
CA CYS A 135 7.76 -1.73 0.39
C CYS A 135 8.58 -1.64 -0.91
N THR A 136 8.84 -2.79 -1.54
CA THR A 136 9.52 -2.87 -2.85
C THR A 136 8.56 -3.24 -3.98
N TYR A 137 7.43 -3.84 -3.65
CA TYR A 137 6.40 -4.29 -4.57
C TYR A 137 5.02 -4.01 -3.98
N ILE A 138 4.15 -3.34 -4.71
CA ILE A 138 2.75 -3.13 -4.35
C ILE A 138 1.84 -3.45 -5.54
N LYS A 139 0.78 -4.21 -5.29
CA LYS A 139 -0.27 -4.49 -6.28
C LYS A 139 -1.63 -4.37 -5.65
N GLN A 140 -2.53 -3.65 -6.29
CA GLN A 140 -3.91 -3.48 -5.87
C GLN A 140 -4.85 -4.08 -6.91
N VAL A 141 -5.73 -4.96 -6.43
CA VAL A 141 -6.73 -5.67 -7.23
C VAL A 141 -8.10 -5.45 -6.62
N MET A 142 -9.06 -5.00 -7.41
CA MET A 142 -10.46 -4.84 -7.01
C MET A 142 -11.34 -5.66 -7.94
N ASP A 143 -12.20 -6.51 -7.39
CA ASP A 143 -13.05 -7.43 -8.17
C ASP A 143 -12.30 -8.36 -9.14
N GLY A 144 -11.03 -8.65 -8.86
CA GLY A 144 -10.16 -9.41 -9.76
C GLY A 144 -9.50 -8.57 -10.87
N GLU A 145 -9.82 -7.28 -10.98
CA GLU A 145 -9.19 -6.34 -11.90
C GLU A 145 -7.99 -5.65 -11.26
N GLU A 146 -6.86 -5.64 -11.97
CA GLU A 146 -5.64 -4.96 -11.53
C GLU A 146 -5.80 -3.44 -11.70
N LEU A 147 -5.83 -2.72 -10.57
CA LEU A 147 -5.89 -1.26 -10.57
C LEU A 147 -4.50 -0.65 -10.70
N LEU A 148 -3.55 -1.20 -9.95
CA LEU A 148 -2.21 -0.66 -9.81
C LEU A 148 -1.22 -1.79 -9.53
N GLU A 149 -0.08 -1.78 -10.20
CA GLU A 149 1.07 -2.63 -9.86
C GLU A 149 2.35 -1.79 -10.00
N LEU A 150 3.19 -1.82 -8.96
CA LEU A 150 4.49 -1.15 -8.95
C LEU A 150 5.51 -2.09 -8.33
N ASP A 151 6.59 -2.36 -9.07
CA ASP A 151 7.74 -3.14 -8.64
C ASP A 151 9.02 -2.36 -8.93
N TYR A 152 9.72 -1.94 -7.89
CA TYR A 152 10.98 -1.23 -8.03
C TYR A 152 12.14 -2.10 -8.50
N LEU A 153 12.12 -3.39 -8.19
CA LEU A 153 13.22 -4.29 -8.54
C LEU A 153 13.08 -4.81 -9.97
N ALA A 154 11.84 -4.92 -10.47
CA ALA A 154 11.55 -5.36 -11.83
C ALA A 154 11.25 -4.21 -12.82
N ASN A 155 11.28 -2.95 -12.37
CA ASN A 155 10.88 -1.77 -13.16
C ASN A 155 9.48 -1.91 -13.79
N ILE A 156 8.53 -2.47 -13.04
CA ILE A 156 7.14 -2.65 -13.48
C ILE A 156 6.32 -1.50 -12.91
N PHE A 157 5.56 -0.83 -13.76
CA PHE A 157 4.52 0.09 -13.33
C PHE A 157 3.33 -0.04 -14.26
N ARG A 158 2.22 -0.56 -13.73
CA ARG A 158 0.98 -0.79 -14.46
C ARG A 158 -0.17 -0.06 -13.78
N VAL A 159 -1.04 0.52 -14.61
CA VAL A 159 -2.24 1.21 -14.17
C VAL A 159 -3.39 0.70 -15.02
N GLY A 160 -4.43 0.15 -14.38
CA GLY A 160 -5.55 -0.50 -15.09
C GLY A 160 -5.10 -1.60 -16.05
N GLY A 161 -4.07 -2.37 -15.68
CA GLY A 161 -3.46 -3.42 -16.50
C GLY A 161 -2.57 -2.94 -17.65
N VAL A 162 -2.39 -1.63 -17.86
CA VAL A 162 -1.52 -1.09 -18.92
C VAL A 162 -0.15 -0.72 -18.37
N ASP A 163 0.89 -1.30 -18.96
CA ASP A 163 2.29 -1.11 -18.55
C ASP A 163 2.90 0.17 -19.09
N GLN A 164 3.13 1.11 -18.17
CA GLN A 164 3.59 2.47 -18.45
C GLN A 164 5.10 2.56 -18.64
N LEU A 165 5.86 1.51 -18.27
CA LEU A 165 7.33 1.49 -18.36
C LEU A 165 7.85 0.57 -19.46
N THR A 166 6.98 0.12 -20.36
CA THR A 166 7.34 -0.77 -21.48
C THR A 166 8.46 -0.17 -22.33
N ASP A 167 8.26 1.03 -22.89
CA ASP A 167 9.26 1.68 -23.74
C ASP A 167 10.53 2.02 -22.97
N TYR A 168 10.40 2.44 -21.70
CA TYR A 168 11.54 2.72 -20.84
C TYR A 168 12.42 1.47 -20.68
N ARG A 169 11.84 0.33 -20.33
CA ARG A 169 12.57 -0.94 -20.17
C ARG A 169 13.25 -1.36 -21.47
N ILE A 170 12.57 -1.26 -22.62
CA ILE A 170 13.17 -1.55 -23.93
C ILE A 170 14.37 -0.62 -24.20
N ASN A 171 14.22 0.68 -23.94
CA ASN A 171 15.25 1.68 -24.23
C ASN A 171 16.52 1.53 -23.39
N ILE A 172 16.40 1.05 -22.14
CA ILE A 172 17.56 0.83 -21.26
C ILE A 172 18.20 -0.56 -21.42
N GLY A 173 17.75 -1.35 -22.40
CA GLY A 173 18.28 -2.68 -22.69
C GLY A 173 17.81 -3.76 -21.71
N GLY A 174 16.57 -3.61 -21.21
CA GLY A 174 15.88 -4.64 -20.44
C GLY A 174 15.54 -5.89 -21.24
#